data_AF-A0A2T3JPY3-F1
#
_entry.id   AF-A0A2T3JPY3-F1
#
_cell.length_a   1.000
_cell.length_b   1.000
_cell.length_c   1.000
_cell.angle_alpha   90.00
_cell.angle_beta   90.00
_cell.angle_gamma   90.00
#
_symmetry.space_group_name_H-M   'P 1'
#
loop_
_entity.id
_entity.type
_entity.pdbx_description
1 polymer ?
#
loop_
_entity_poly.entity_id
_entity_poly.type
_entity_poly.pdbx_seq_one_letter_code
_entity_poly.pdbx_strand_id
1 'polypeptide(L)'
;MIQFGFYMSRPASYPLRIPDITRDYLEEQAKENNRSLQGELLTRIQVTMDIERLYKNQMGSLDELVTRLSKLLTAEKKLDKNFEDITKLKEQLEAKNELIQKLISTSHSGLEDKKKNITRISSQLENVLNEFHQLFPSEQNK
;
A
#
# COMPACT_ATOMS: atom_id res chain seq x y z
N MET A 1 -5.71 -21.07 -56.07
CA MET A 1 -4.83 -20.72 -54.94
C MET A 1 -4.61 -19.22 -55.02
N ILE A 2 -5.36 -18.42 -54.26
CA ILE A 2 -5.32 -16.95 -54.36
C ILE A 2 -4.49 -16.42 -53.19
N GLN A 3 -3.38 -15.79 -53.53
CA GLN A 3 -2.36 -15.29 -52.61
C GLN A 3 -2.80 -13.89 -52.11
N PHE A 4 -3.09 -13.75 -50.82
CA PHE A 4 -3.38 -12.46 -50.19
C PHE A 4 -2.08 -11.65 -50.08
N GLY A 5 -1.88 -10.72 -51.00
CA GLY A 5 -0.86 -9.68 -50.87
C GLY A 5 -1.28 -8.67 -49.80
N PHE A 6 -0.55 -8.61 -48.69
CA PHE A 6 -0.63 -7.53 -47.71
C PHE A 6 -0.30 -6.20 -48.39
N TYR A 7 -1.31 -5.43 -48.78
CA TYR A 7 -1.16 -4.02 -49.11
C TYR A 7 -0.86 -3.25 -47.82
N MET A 8 0.43 -3.12 -47.49
CA MET A 8 0.92 -2.07 -46.61
C MET A 8 0.70 -0.74 -47.32
N SER A 9 -0.49 -0.16 -47.18
CA SER A 9 -0.84 1.16 -47.68
C SER A 9 0.15 2.19 -47.12
N ARG A 10 1.06 2.71 -47.95
CA ARG A 10 1.89 3.85 -47.57
C ARG A 10 0.96 5.03 -47.27
N PRO A 11 1.01 5.64 -46.06
CA PRO A 11 0.18 6.80 -45.78
C PRO A 11 0.51 7.90 -46.80
N ALA A 12 -0.54 8.53 -47.35
CA ALA A 12 -0.38 9.62 -48.30
C ALA A 12 0.53 10.70 -47.71
N SER A 13 1.58 11.09 -48.45
CA SER A 13 2.53 12.10 -48.01
C SER A 13 1.89 13.48 -48.18
N TYR A 14 1.33 14.01 -47.09
CA TYR A 14 0.87 15.39 -47.05
C TYR A 14 2.06 16.31 -46.72
N PRO A 15 2.34 17.34 -47.54
CA PRO A 15 3.38 18.31 -47.22
C PRO A 15 2.93 19.15 -46.03
N LEU A 16 3.45 18.81 -44.84
CA LEU A 16 3.17 19.53 -43.60
C LEU A 16 3.89 20.88 -43.61
N ARG A 17 3.12 21.96 -43.78
CA ARG A 17 3.60 23.35 -43.64
C ARG A 17 3.47 23.75 -42.17
N ILE A 18 4.41 23.29 -41.36
CA ILE A 18 4.52 23.61 -39.94
C ILE A 18 5.71 24.58 -39.76
N PRO A 19 5.58 25.65 -38.96
CA PRO A 19 6.71 26.52 -38.62
C PRO A 19 7.86 25.74 -37.99
N ASP A 20 9.11 26.14 -38.28
CA ASP A 20 10.30 25.37 -37.88
C ASP A 20 10.37 25.12 -36.36
N ILE A 21 10.06 26.13 -35.54
CA ILE A 21 9.99 26.00 -34.07
C ILE A 21 9.02 24.89 -33.64
N THR A 22 7.86 24.81 -34.30
CA THR A 22 6.84 23.80 -33.98
C THR A 22 7.23 22.43 -34.52
N ARG A 23 7.91 22.36 -35.67
CA ARG A 23 8.45 21.12 -36.20
C ARG A 23 9.51 20.54 -35.27
N ASP A 24 10.47 21.35 -34.82
CA ASP A 24 11.56 20.90 -33.94
C ASP A 24 11.02 20.32 -32.64
N TYR A 25 10.06 21.01 -32.03
CA TYR A 25 9.35 20.51 -30.85
C TYR A 25 8.65 19.18 -31.10
N LEU A 26 7.93 19.04 -32.22
CA LEU A 26 7.23 17.80 -32.55
C LEU A 26 8.19 16.64 -32.86
N GLU A 27 9.36 16.92 -33.44
CA GLU A 27 10.39 15.92 -33.69
C GLU A 27 11.07 15.45 -32.39
N GLU A 28 11.32 16.36 -31.45
CA GLU A 28 11.81 16.02 -30.11
C GLU A 28 10.81 15.12 -29.37
N GLN A 29 9.54 15.51 -29.34
CA GLN A 29 8.46 14.72 -28.73
C GLN A 29 8.26 13.37 -29.42
N ALA A 30 8.40 13.30 -30.75
CA ALA A 30 8.33 12.04 -31.49
C ALA A 30 9.48 11.10 -31.09
N LYS A 31 10.72 11.63 -30.93
CA LYS A 31 11.88 10.86 -30.45
C LYS A 31 11.67 10.35 -29.03
N GLU A 32 11.22 11.21 -28.11
CA GLU A 32 10.91 10.82 -26.73
C GLU A 32 9.88 9.67 -26.67
N ASN A 33 8.85 9.74 -27.52
CA ASN A 33 7.78 8.75 -27.59
C ASN A 33 8.11 7.52 -28.45
N ASN A 34 9.32 7.41 -29.00
CA ASN A 34 9.75 6.36 -29.93
C ASN A 34 8.82 6.20 -31.16
N ARG A 35 8.40 7.33 -31.75
CA ARG A 35 7.51 7.40 -32.92
C ARG A 35 8.15 8.20 -34.05
N SER A 36 7.65 8.00 -35.27
CA SER A 36 7.92 8.93 -36.37
C SER A 36 7.16 10.24 -36.15
N LEU A 37 7.65 11.34 -36.75
CA LEU A 37 6.96 12.63 -36.72
C LEU A 37 5.50 12.53 -37.19
N GLN A 38 5.26 11.74 -38.24
CA GLN A 38 3.90 11.47 -38.74
C GLN A 38 3.07 10.66 -37.73
N GLY A 39 3.67 9.68 -37.05
CA GLY A 39 3.00 8.90 -36.02
C GLY A 39 2.64 9.72 -34.78
N GLU A 40 3.51 10.65 -34.39
CA GLU A 40 3.25 11.59 -33.29
C GLU A 40 2.12 12.56 -33.64
N LEU A 41 2.11 13.11 -34.86
CA LEU A 41 1.04 13.97 -35.35
C LEU A 41 -0.32 13.25 -35.40
N LEU A 42 -0.36 12.03 -35.95
CA LEU A 42 -1.58 11.23 -35.98
C LEU A 42 -2.08 10.91 -34.57
N THR A 43 -1.17 10.59 -33.64
CA THR A 43 -1.53 10.34 -32.25
C THR A 43 -2.16 11.56 -31.60
N ARG A 44 -1.58 12.75 -31.81
CA ARG A 44 -2.12 14.01 -31.28
C ARG A 44 -3.49 14.32 -31.86
N ILE A 45 -3.68 14.15 -33.18
CA ILE A 45 -4.97 14.34 -33.84
C ILE A 45 -6.01 13.38 -33.27
N GLN A 46 -5.66 12.10 -33.09
CA GLN A 46 -6.54 11.09 -32.53
C GLN A 46 -6.97 11.44 -31.10
N VAL A 47 -6.03 11.85 -30.24
CA VAL A 47 -6.32 12.30 -28.88
C VAL A 47 -7.26 13.51 -28.89
N THR A 48 -7.02 14.50 -29.76
CA THR A 48 -7.92 15.65 -29.91
C THR A 48 -9.32 15.22 -30.33
N MET A 49 -9.44 14.31 -31.31
CA MET A 49 -10.73 13.80 -31.77
C MET A 49 -11.46 12.99 -30.68
N ASP A 50 -10.74 12.19 -29.90
CA ASP A 50 -11.32 11.42 -28.80
C ASP A 50 -11.80 12.35 -27.69
N ILE A 51 -11.02 13.38 -27.37
CA ILE A 51 -11.43 14.45 -26.46
C ILE A 51 -12.68 15.16 -26.98
N GLU A 52 -12.71 15.60 -28.24
CA GLU A 52 -13.89 16.22 -28.87
C GLU A 52 -15.11 15.29 -28.89
N ARG A 53 -14.90 14.00 -29.10
CA ARG A 53 -15.95 12.99 -29.11
C ARG A 53 -16.50 12.75 -27.70
N LEU A 54 -15.64 12.74 -26.68
CA LEU A 54 -16.04 12.69 -25.27
C LEU A 54 -16.80 13.97 -24.89
N TYR A 55 -16.36 15.14 -25.36
CA TYR A 55 -17.07 16.40 -25.21
C TYR A 55 -18.47 16.36 -25.85
N LYS A 56 -18.58 15.85 -27.08
CA LYS A 56 -19.86 15.77 -27.80
C LYS A 56 -20.81 14.71 -27.25
N ASN A 57 -20.29 13.61 -26.70
CA ASN A 57 -21.10 12.44 -26.36
C ASN A 57 -21.42 12.28 -24.86
N GLN A 58 -20.74 12.97 -23.93
CA GLN A 58 -20.90 12.66 -22.49
C GLN A 58 -21.04 13.83 -21.51
N MET A 59 -20.85 15.11 -21.85
CA MET A 59 -20.91 16.17 -20.83
C MET A 59 -21.72 17.40 -21.27
N GLY A 60 -22.48 17.95 -20.34
CA GLY A 60 -22.88 19.36 -20.37
C GLY A 60 -21.64 20.27 -20.38
N SER A 61 -21.89 21.58 -20.41
CA SER A 61 -20.89 22.64 -20.66
C SER A 61 -19.53 22.43 -19.97
N LEU A 62 -18.46 22.98 -20.56
CA LEU A 62 -17.08 22.97 -20.05
C LEU A 62 -16.98 23.20 -18.52
N ASP A 63 -17.86 24.05 -17.97
CA ASP A 63 -17.94 24.37 -16.54
C ASP A 63 -18.28 23.16 -15.64
N GLU A 64 -19.09 22.22 -16.12
CA GLU A 64 -19.41 20.99 -15.39
C GLU A 64 -18.19 20.07 -15.25
N LEU A 65 -17.33 20.06 -16.27
CA LEU A 65 -16.12 19.25 -16.30
C LEU A 65 -15.05 19.86 -15.37
N VAL A 66 -14.87 21.18 -15.40
CA VAL A 66 -14.02 21.90 -14.44
C VAL A 66 -14.48 21.67 -13.00
N THR A 67 -15.81 21.67 -12.77
CA THR A 67 -16.38 21.39 -11.45
C THR A 67 -16.13 19.96 -11.00
N ARG A 68 -16.24 18.97 -11.90
CA ARG A 68 -15.93 17.56 -11.59
C ARG A 68 -14.44 17.33 -11.33
N LEU A 69 -13.56 17.92 -12.13
CA LEU A 69 -12.11 17.88 -11.91
C LEU A 69 -11.73 18.50 -10.57
N SER A 70 -12.32 19.64 -10.22
CA SER A 70 -12.09 20.29 -8.92
C SER A 70 -12.54 19.38 -7.76
N LYS A 71 -13.70 18.72 -7.89
CA LYS A 71 -14.17 17.74 -6.89
C LYS A 71 -13.22 16.55 -6.76
N LEU A 72 -12.73 16.01 -7.87
CA LEU A 72 -11.75 14.91 -7.86
C LEU A 72 -10.45 15.33 -7.18
N LEU A 73 -9.92 16.52 -7.47
CA LEU A 73 -8.72 17.05 -6.82
C LEU A 73 -8.91 17.23 -5.31
N THR A 74 -10.09 17.67 -4.86
CA THR A 74 -10.38 17.74 -3.42
C THR A 74 -10.53 16.37 -2.77
N ALA A 75 -11.04 15.38 -3.52
CA ALA A 75 -11.17 14.01 -3.04
C ALA A 75 -9.80 13.34 -2.90
N GLU A 76 -8.90 13.55 -3.86
CA GLU A 76 -7.50 13.10 -3.81
C GLU A 76 -6.80 13.64 -2.56
N LYS A 77 -6.86 14.95 -2.30
CA LYS A 77 -6.26 15.53 -1.08
C LYS A 77 -6.83 14.97 0.21
N LYS A 78 -8.12 14.60 0.24
CA LYS A 78 -8.73 13.93 1.40
C LYS A 78 -8.23 12.49 1.52
N LEU A 79 -8.05 11.80 0.40
CA LEU A 79 -7.50 10.44 0.35
C LEU A 79 -6.08 10.42 0.92
N ASP A 80 -5.23 11.38 0.52
CA ASP A 80 -3.86 11.50 1.01
C ASP A 80 -3.82 11.72 2.52
N LYS A 81 -4.66 12.61 3.05
CA LYS A 81 -4.80 12.81 4.50
C LYS A 81 -5.24 11.54 5.21
N ASN A 82 -6.22 10.83 4.67
CA ASN A 82 -6.67 9.57 5.25
C ASN A 82 -5.55 8.51 5.25
N PHE A 83 -4.72 8.45 4.21
CA PHE A 83 -3.54 7.58 4.18
C PHE A 83 -2.51 7.95 5.26
N GLU A 84 -2.26 9.25 5.46
CA GLU A 84 -1.39 9.74 6.52
C GLU A 84 -1.94 9.39 7.92
N ASP A 85 -3.25 9.49 8.13
CA ASP A 85 -3.88 9.11 9.39
C ASP A 85 -3.83 7.60 9.62
N ILE A 86 -4.05 6.79 8.58
CA ILE A 86 -3.95 5.32 8.64
C ILE A 86 -2.52 4.89 9.01
N THR A 87 -1.51 5.52 8.41
CA THR A 87 -0.10 5.21 8.71
C THR A 87 0.25 5.55 10.15
N LYS A 88 -0.14 6.74 10.64
CA LYS A 88 0.03 7.11 12.06
C LYS A 88 -0.68 6.15 13.02
N LEU A 89 -1.92 5.77 12.71
CA LEU A 89 -2.67 4.82 13.54
C LEU A 89 -2.00 3.44 13.58
N LYS A 90 -1.43 2.99 12.46
CA LYS A 90 -0.69 1.75 12.38
C LYS A 90 0.57 1.79 13.25
N GLU A 91 1.35 2.87 13.18
CA GLU A 91 2.54 3.07 14.03
C GLU A 91 2.17 3.07 15.52
N GLN A 92 1.09 3.76 15.90
CA GLN A 92 0.61 3.75 17.28
C GLN A 92 0.19 2.35 17.76
N LEU A 93 -0.42 1.56 16.87
CA LEU A 93 -0.83 0.20 17.18
C LEU A 93 0.36 -0.74 17.34
N GLU A 94 1.38 -0.61 16.49
CA GLU A 94 2.65 -1.34 16.61
C GLU A 94 3.36 -1.01 17.93
N ALA A 95 3.46 0.28 18.29
CA ALA A 95 4.05 0.70 19.56
C ALA A 95 3.30 0.14 20.77
N LYS A 96 1.97 0.12 20.75
CA LYS A 96 1.16 -0.50 21.81
C LYS A 96 1.37 -2.01 21.89
N ASN A 97 1.47 -2.69 20.76
CA ASN A 97 1.74 -4.13 20.73
C ASN A 97 3.11 -4.45 21.32
N GLU A 98 4.14 -3.65 21.03
CA GLU A 98 5.45 -3.82 21.66
C GLU A 98 5.41 -3.64 23.18
N LEU A 99 4.68 -2.63 23.68
CA LEU A 99 4.49 -2.41 25.11
C LEU A 99 3.77 -3.59 25.77
N ILE A 100 2.73 -4.13 25.12
CA ILE A 100 2.02 -5.33 25.59
C ILE A 100 2.97 -6.53 25.68
N GLN A 101 3.79 -6.76 24.65
CA GLN A 101 4.78 -7.86 24.67
C GLN A 101 5.82 -7.69 25.80
N LYS A 102 6.30 -6.47 26.03
CA LYS A 102 7.17 -6.15 27.18
C LYS A 102 6.48 -6.39 28.52
N LEU A 103 5.18 -6.07 28.62
CA LEU A 103 4.39 -6.31 29.83
C LEU A 103 4.17 -7.81 30.08
N ILE A 104 3.89 -8.58 29.02
CA ILE A 104 3.72 -10.04 29.08
C ILE A 104 5.01 -10.70 29.54
N SER A 105 6.15 -10.34 28.95
CA SER A 105 7.45 -10.90 29.31
C SER A 105 7.86 -10.58 30.76
N THR A 106 7.67 -9.34 31.21
CA THR A 106 7.93 -8.97 32.61
C THR A 106 6.98 -9.68 33.58
N SER A 107 5.70 -9.74 33.27
CA SER A 107 4.70 -10.51 34.05
C SER A 107 5.07 -11.99 34.16
N HIS A 108 5.44 -12.63 33.05
CA HIS A 108 5.80 -14.04 33.01
C HIS A 108 7.06 -14.32 33.85
N SER A 109 8.09 -13.46 33.75
CA SER A 109 9.31 -13.59 34.57
C SER A 109 9.02 -13.50 36.07
N GLY A 110 8.22 -12.51 36.50
CA GLY A 110 7.84 -12.35 37.90
C GLY A 110 6.97 -13.50 38.42
N LEU A 111 6.18 -14.14 37.55
CA LEU A 111 5.36 -15.30 37.89
C LEU A 111 6.24 -16.54 38.08
N GLU A 112 7.23 -16.76 37.21
CA GLU A 112 8.21 -17.84 37.34
C GLU A 112 9.06 -17.70 38.61
N ASP A 113 9.48 -16.49 38.97
CA ASP A 113 10.24 -16.27 40.21
C ASP A 113 9.40 -16.57 41.45
N LYS A 114 8.12 -16.15 41.46
CA LYS A 114 7.18 -16.52 42.54
C LYS A 114 6.98 -18.03 42.61
N LYS A 115 6.83 -18.70 41.48
CA LYS A 115 6.67 -20.16 41.41
C LYS A 115 7.90 -20.87 41.99
N LYS A 116 9.12 -20.46 41.61
CA LYS A 116 10.37 -21.00 42.19
C LYS A 116 10.42 -20.82 43.71
N ASN A 117 10.04 -19.65 44.21
CA ASN A 117 9.99 -19.38 45.65
C ASN A 117 8.98 -20.28 46.38
N ILE A 118 7.77 -20.45 45.84
CA ILE A 118 6.77 -21.37 46.41
C ILE A 118 7.29 -22.80 46.42
N THR A 119 7.93 -23.25 45.34
CA THR A 119 8.48 -24.62 45.24
C THR A 119 9.56 -24.84 46.30
N ARG A 120 10.42 -23.84 46.53
CA ARG A 120 11.45 -23.87 47.58
C ARG A 120 10.84 -23.91 48.98
N ILE A 121 9.81 -23.11 49.26
CA ILE A 121 9.13 -23.12 50.56
C ILE A 121 8.44 -24.48 50.78
N SER A 122 7.81 -25.03 49.75
CA SER A 122 7.16 -26.35 49.80
C SER A 122 8.16 -27.45 50.16
N SER A 123 9.34 -27.48 49.52
CA SER A 123 10.36 -28.48 49.86
C SER A 123 10.94 -28.31 51.26
N GLN A 124 11.10 -27.06 51.72
CA GLN A 124 11.49 -26.78 53.11
C GLN A 124 10.45 -27.28 54.11
N LEU A 125 9.15 -27.05 53.84
CA LEU A 125 8.06 -27.53 54.68
C LEU A 125 7.99 -29.06 54.70
N GLU A 126 8.16 -29.73 53.56
CA GLU A 126 8.23 -31.20 53.49
C GLU A 126 9.39 -31.75 54.32
N ASN A 127 10.56 -31.12 54.26
CA ASN A 127 11.69 -31.51 55.09
C ASN A 127 11.40 -31.34 56.58
N VAL A 128 10.82 -30.21 57.00
CA VAL A 128 10.43 -29.98 58.40
C VAL A 128 9.36 -30.97 58.85
N LEU A 129 8.39 -31.30 58.00
CA LEU A 129 7.35 -32.29 58.30
C LEU A 129 7.95 -33.69 58.48
N ASN A 130 8.90 -34.06 57.61
CA ASN A 130 9.62 -35.34 57.71
C ASN A 130 10.47 -35.40 59.00
N GLU A 131 11.18 -34.32 59.34
CA GLU A 131 11.91 -34.20 60.61
C GLU A 131 10.96 -34.32 61.82
N PHE A 132 9.80 -33.66 61.76
CA PHE A 132 8.79 -33.74 62.82
C PHE A 132 8.24 -35.16 62.98
N HIS A 133 7.96 -35.87 61.88
CA HIS A 133 7.54 -37.27 61.92
C HIS A 133 8.63 -38.22 62.48
N GLN A 134 9.91 -37.91 62.29
CA GLN A 134 11.01 -38.66 62.91
C GLN A 134 11.13 -38.39 64.41
N LEU A 135 10.90 -37.15 64.85
CA LEU A 135 10.96 -36.75 66.25
C LEU A 135 9.72 -37.17 67.06
N PHE A 136 8.56 -37.23 66.41
CA PHE A 136 7.30 -37.67 66.97
C PHE A 136 6.68 -38.75 66.08
N PRO A 137 7.22 -39.98 66.11
CA PRO A 137 6.59 -41.08 65.40
C PRO A 137 5.21 -41.28 66.01
N SER A 138 4.18 -41.03 65.20
CA SER A 138 2.79 -41.23 65.63
C SER A 138 2.65 -42.67 66.12
N GLU A 139 2.32 -42.84 67.40
CA GLU A 139 1.87 -44.12 67.93
C GLU A 139 0.60 -44.51 67.18
N GLN A 140 0.76 -45.26 66.08
CA GLN A 140 -0.28 -46.12 65.57
C GLN A 140 -0.37 -47.33 66.51
N ASN A 141 -0.91 -47.11 67.70
CA ASN A 141 -1.32 -48.18 68.61
C ASN A 141 -2.81 -48.46 68.39
N LYS A 142 -3.07 -49.62 67.77
CA LYS A 142 -4.25 -50.51 67.85
C LYS A 142 -5.64 -49.94 67.57
#